data_AF-A0A372JDB9-F1
#
_entry.id   AF-A0A372JDB9-F1
#
_cell.length_a   1.000
_cell.length_b   1.000
_cell.length_c   1.000
_cell.angle_alpha   90.00
_cell.angle_beta   90.00
_cell.angle_gamma   90.00
#
_symmetry.space_group_name_H-M   'P 1'
#
loop_
_entity.id
_entity.type
_entity.pdbx_description
1 polymer ?
#
loop_
_entity_poly.entity_id
_entity_poly.type
_entity_poly.pdbx_seq_one_letter_code
_entity_poly.pdbx_strand_id
1 'polypeptide(L)'
;MKRRITRPLTAAALATALTAAVTTALTGTGTATAAPASAADAWQQVSSDTFYLTDALQRSQGVTTDGNVWYFSWQYGLSKVSLSGGTLASNRAAIPAALALQGDNHIGGIDYYDGKLYVPIEDGSKYQHPYIAVYDAATLSYTGTAFALPQDVQRDGVPWTAVGDGYLLSSEYDATAVNFYSLTDGSLVKRVPLSSPVPHVQGAKVHEGALYASSDGTTKAVYRIDLGTGAVTRVLTPSLPGGTEVEALTFLPRPDGSLMHVLDVAPNRLSVNFRHYRP
;
A
#
# COMPACT_ATOMS: atom_id res chain seq x y z
N MET A 1 -14.05 -39.26 -50.55
CA MET A 1 -14.44 -40.68 -50.44
C MET A 1 -13.64 -41.50 -51.47
N LYS A 2 -12.56 -42.18 -51.06
CA LYS A 2 -12.01 -43.42 -51.65
C LYS A 2 -10.71 -43.79 -50.91
N ARG A 3 -10.65 -45.05 -50.46
CA ARG A 3 -9.64 -45.68 -49.60
C ARG A 3 -8.58 -46.44 -50.42
N ARG A 4 -7.41 -46.64 -49.78
CA ARG A 4 -6.38 -47.70 -49.96
C ARG A 4 -5.61 -47.65 -51.29
N ILE A 5 -4.30 -47.93 -51.35
CA ILE A 5 -3.64 -49.23 -51.08
C ILE A 5 -2.15 -49.02 -50.70
N THR A 6 -1.64 -49.98 -49.93
CA THR A 6 -0.33 -50.16 -49.26
C THR A 6 0.79 -50.82 -50.09
N ARG A 7 2.04 -50.67 -49.56
CA ARG A 7 3.28 -51.55 -49.60
C ARG A 7 4.36 -51.29 -50.69
N PRO A 8 5.66 -51.69 -50.51
CA PRO A 8 6.34 -52.40 -49.39
C PRO A 8 7.69 -51.78 -48.88
N LEU A 9 8.32 -52.52 -47.94
CA LEU A 9 9.55 -52.29 -47.14
C LEU A 9 10.90 -52.53 -47.88
N THR A 10 11.99 -51.92 -47.37
CA THR A 10 13.34 -52.50 -47.06
C THR A 10 14.19 -51.40 -46.36
N ALA A 11 14.65 -51.50 -45.10
CA ALA A 11 15.66 -52.36 -44.45
C ALA A 11 17.14 -51.88 -44.62
N ALA A 12 17.72 -51.32 -43.54
CA ALA A 12 19.14 -51.43 -43.10
C ALA A 12 19.30 -50.60 -41.79
N ALA A 13 19.34 -51.20 -40.60
CA ALA A 13 20.48 -51.87 -39.93
C ALA A 13 21.35 -50.90 -39.11
N LEU A 14 21.30 -50.97 -37.78
CA LEU A 14 22.35 -51.62 -36.98
C LEU A 14 21.94 -51.71 -35.49
N ALA A 15 22.30 -52.84 -34.90
CA ALA A 15 22.01 -53.23 -33.54
C ALA A 15 22.94 -52.59 -32.52
N THR A 16 22.46 -52.37 -31.30
CA THR A 16 23.23 -52.69 -30.10
C THR A 16 22.25 -53.07 -28.99
N ALA A 17 22.31 -54.34 -28.57
CA ALA A 17 21.63 -54.83 -27.39
C ALA A 17 22.51 -54.56 -26.16
N LEU A 18 21.91 -54.17 -25.03
CA LEU A 18 22.35 -54.65 -23.74
C LEU A 18 21.21 -54.60 -22.70
N THR A 19 20.79 -55.82 -22.33
CA THR A 19 20.34 -56.29 -21.01
C THR A 19 19.25 -55.56 -20.23
N ALA A 20 18.19 -56.34 -19.99
CA ALA A 20 17.10 -56.09 -19.08
C ALA A 20 17.53 -56.04 -17.60
N ALA A 21 16.85 -55.17 -16.84
CA ALA A 21 16.45 -55.47 -15.48
C ALA A 21 15.03 -54.91 -15.28
N VAL A 22 14.09 -55.82 -15.01
CA VAL A 22 12.72 -55.51 -14.62
C VAL A 22 12.72 -55.24 -13.12
N THR A 23 12.25 -54.06 -12.74
CA THR A 23 11.66 -53.81 -11.42
C THR A 23 10.39 -52.99 -11.62
N THR A 24 9.26 -53.65 -11.44
CA THR A 24 7.95 -53.02 -11.20
C THR A 24 8.00 -52.28 -9.86
N ALA A 25 7.68 -50.99 -9.86
CA ALA A 25 7.23 -50.27 -8.66
C ALA A 25 6.11 -49.29 -9.02
N LEU A 26 5.10 -49.32 -8.16
CA LEU A 26 3.80 -48.66 -8.20
C LEU A 26 3.86 -47.13 -8.20
N THR A 27 2.86 -46.54 -8.86
CA THR A 27 2.15 -45.28 -8.57
C THR A 27 2.83 -44.22 -7.69
N GLY A 28 3.05 -43.05 -8.27
CA GLY A 28 3.23 -41.79 -7.55
C GLY A 28 3.09 -40.61 -8.50
N THR A 29 1.88 -40.09 -8.65
CA THR A 29 1.60 -38.80 -9.31
C THR A 29 2.22 -37.68 -8.48
N GLY A 30 3.46 -37.33 -8.79
CA GLY A 30 4.13 -36.15 -8.24
C GLY A 30 4.24 -35.08 -9.31
N THR A 31 3.14 -34.39 -9.63
CA THR A 31 3.26 -33.04 -10.18
C THR A 31 3.82 -32.19 -9.04
N ALA A 32 5.13 -31.92 -9.08
CA ALA A 32 5.73 -30.90 -8.25
C ALA A 32 5.09 -29.57 -8.65
N THR A 33 4.02 -29.19 -7.95
CA THR A 33 3.54 -27.81 -7.93
C THR A 33 4.66 -27.00 -7.29
N ALA A 34 5.44 -26.31 -8.11
CA ALA A 34 6.30 -25.25 -7.62
C ALA A 34 5.40 -24.31 -6.81
N ALA A 35 5.69 -24.17 -5.51
CA ALA A 35 5.07 -23.11 -4.72
C ALA A 35 5.35 -21.79 -5.43
N PRO A 36 4.36 -20.88 -5.56
CA PRO A 36 4.64 -19.57 -6.13
C PRO A 36 5.77 -18.94 -5.31
N ALA A 37 6.80 -18.46 -6.01
CA ALA A 37 7.86 -17.69 -5.37
C ALA A 37 7.18 -16.56 -4.58
N SER A 38 7.50 -16.47 -3.29
CA SER A 38 7.00 -15.40 -2.44
C SER A 38 7.45 -14.07 -3.06
N ALA A 39 6.49 -13.23 -3.46
CA ALA A 39 6.78 -11.91 -4.04
C ALA A 39 7.45 -10.93 -3.06
N ALA A 40 7.77 -11.37 -1.83
CA ALA A 40 8.32 -10.56 -0.77
C ALA A 40 9.79 -10.12 -0.98
N ASP A 41 10.46 -10.61 -2.04
CA ASP A 41 11.88 -10.36 -2.31
C ASP A 41 12.15 -9.48 -3.57
N ALA A 42 11.12 -8.82 -4.12
CA ALA A 42 11.32 -7.95 -5.29
C ALA A 42 11.89 -6.57 -4.94
N TRP A 43 11.58 -6.04 -3.76
CA TRP A 43 11.93 -4.66 -3.43
C TRP A 43 13.22 -4.56 -2.62
N GLN A 44 14.24 -3.91 -3.18
CA GLN A 44 15.52 -3.68 -2.51
C GLN A 44 15.64 -2.23 -2.03
N GLN A 45 15.91 -2.02 -0.75
CA GLN A 45 16.25 -0.69 -0.24
C GLN A 45 17.58 -0.21 -0.85
N VAL A 46 17.58 0.98 -1.45
CA VAL A 46 18.77 1.56 -2.10
C VAL A 46 19.31 2.79 -1.37
N SER A 47 18.43 3.53 -0.70
CA SER A 47 18.78 4.75 0.04
C SER A 47 17.74 5.01 1.14
N SER A 48 18.03 5.96 2.03
CA SER A 48 17.09 6.44 3.03
C SER A 48 17.43 7.89 3.37
N ASP A 49 16.41 8.73 3.40
CA ASP A 49 16.47 10.03 4.06
C ASP A 49 16.04 9.87 5.53
N THR A 50 16.67 10.61 6.46
CA THR A 50 16.25 10.61 7.87
C THR A 50 15.95 12.04 8.31
N PHE A 51 14.75 12.22 8.86
CA PHE A 51 14.29 13.47 9.44
C PHE A 51 14.42 13.41 10.95
N TYR A 52 14.71 14.54 11.58
CA TYR A 52 14.91 14.65 13.02
C TYR A 52 14.04 15.74 13.63
N LEU A 53 13.74 15.60 14.92
CA LEU A 53 13.09 16.64 15.74
C LEU A 53 11.78 17.14 15.11
N THR A 54 11.71 18.43 14.79
CA THR A 54 10.50 19.05 14.23
C THR A 54 10.14 18.52 12.87
N ASP A 55 11.13 18.18 12.02
CA ASP A 55 10.86 17.56 10.73
C ASP A 55 10.34 16.13 10.90
N ALA A 56 10.86 15.38 11.88
CA ALA A 56 10.35 14.06 12.19
C ALA A 56 8.89 14.14 12.65
N LEU A 57 8.58 15.06 13.58
CA LEU A 57 7.20 15.28 14.04
C LEU A 57 6.26 15.65 12.90
N GLN A 58 6.68 16.53 11.99
CA GLN A 58 5.82 17.05 10.91
C GLN A 58 5.67 16.11 9.70
N ARG A 59 6.26 14.91 9.79
CA ARG A 59 6.31 13.90 8.73
C ARG A 59 6.06 12.50 9.30
N SER A 60 5.25 12.38 10.35
CA SER A 60 5.17 11.16 11.16
C SER A 60 3.98 10.24 10.84
N GLN A 61 3.09 10.60 9.92
CA GLN A 61 1.86 9.83 9.67
C GLN A 61 1.73 9.41 8.20
N GLY A 62 1.63 10.38 7.30
CA GLY A 62 1.35 10.13 5.89
C GLY A 62 2.40 10.71 4.97
N VAL A 63 2.52 10.12 3.77
CA VAL A 63 3.26 10.70 2.64
C VAL A 63 2.53 10.46 1.33
N THR A 64 2.51 11.46 0.46
CA THR A 64 2.10 11.37 -0.95
C THR A 64 2.86 12.40 -1.80
N THR A 65 2.61 12.45 -3.10
CA THR A 65 3.28 13.35 -4.04
C THR A 65 2.38 13.70 -5.22
N ASP A 66 2.59 14.90 -5.78
CA ASP A 66 2.07 15.29 -7.09
C ASP A 66 3.09 15.08 -8.23
N GLY A 67 4.22 14.44 -7.93
CA GLY A 67 5.36 14.28 -8.82
C GLY A 67 6.44 15.35 -8.70
N ASN A 68 6.14 16.51 -8.09
CA ASN A 68 7.06 17.64 -7.99
C ASN A 68 7.48 17.97 -6.55
N VAL A 69 6.63 17.61 -5.57
CA VAL A 69 6.90 17.79 -4.14
C VAL A 69 6.42 16.58 -3.35
N TRP A 70 6.90 16.46 -2.12
CA TRP A 70 6.32 15.60 -1.11
C TRP A 70 5.25 16.36 -0.32
N TYR A 71 4.14 15.68 -0.05
CA TYR A 71 3.18 16.10 0.97
C TYR A 71 3.26 15.10 2.11
N PHE A 72 3.45 15.61 3.32
CA PHE A 72 3.43 14.80 4.53
C PHE A 72 2.26 15.21 5.42
N SER A 73 1.77 14.26 6.19
CA SER A 73 0.91 14.53 7.34
C SER A 73 1.60 14.14 8.65
N TRP A 74 1.11 14.75 9.71
CA TRP A 74 1.38 14.39 11.09
C TRP A 74 0.09 14.56 11.89
N GLN A 75 0.09 14.18 13.17
CA GLN A 75 -1.12 14.06 13.98
C GLN A 75 -2.12 15.23 13.84
N TYR A 76 -1.63 16.48 13.73
CA TYR A 76 -2.50 17.66 13.64
C TYR A 76 -2.35 18.49 12.37
N GLY A 77 -1.49 18.11 11.42
CA GLY A 77 -1.15 19.01 10.33
C GLY A 77 -0.60 18.37 9.06
N LEU A 78 -0.34 19.26 8.10
CA LEU A 78 0.15 18.94 6.76
C LEU A 78 1.42 19.75 6.46
N SER A 79 2.33 19.15 5.70
CA SER A 79 3.58 19.78 5.26
C SER A 79 3.77 19.55 3.77
N LYS A 80 4.16 20.61 3.05
CA LYS A 80 4.60 20.56 1.65
C LYS A 80 6.10 20.72 1.62
N VAL A 81 6.81 19.78 1.01
CA VAL A 81 8.26 19.65 1.10
C VAL A 81 8.83 19.42 -0.30
N SER A 82 9.87 20.16 -0.67
CA SER A 82 10.61 19.93 -1.91
C SER A 82 11.17 18.50 -1.97
N LEU A 83 11.44 17.97 -3.17
CA LEU A 83 12.04 16.64 -3.31
C LEU A 83 13.44 16.55 -2.66
N SER A 84 14.12 17.68 -2.48
CA SER A 84 15.39 17.78 -1.73
C SER A 84 15.21 17.89 -0.21
N GLY A 85 13.99 17.81 0.32
CA GLY A 85 13.70 17.72 1.76
C GLY A 85 13.42 19.04 2.47
N GLY A 86 13.53 20.19 1.79
CA GLY A 86 13.24 21.52 2.36
C GLY A 86 11.73 21.83 2.41
N THR A 87 11.22 22.24 3.58
CA THR A 87 9.81 22.60 3.79
C THR A 87 9.45 23.88 3.05
N LEU A 88 8.42 23.80 2.21
CA LEU A 88 7.91 24.90 1.38
C LEU A 88 6.69 25.57 2.01
N ALA A 89 5.82 24.79 2.67
CA ALA A 89 4.65 25.29 3.39
C ALA A 89 4.23 24.29 4.47
N SER A 90 3.51 24.77 5.50
CA SER A 90 2.91 23.92 6.52
C SER A 90 1.57 24.47 6.96
N ASN A 91 0.58 23.59 7.12
CA ASN A 91 -0.62 23.84 7.90
C ASN A 91 -0.50 23.08 9.23
N ARG A 92 -0.26 23.81 10.32
CA ARG A 92 0.01 23.22 11.64
C ARG A 92 -1.24 22.92 12.47
N ALA A 93 -2.42 23.29 11.96
CA ALA A 93 -3.72 23.06 12.57
C ALA A 93 -4.69 22.65 11.46
N ALA A 94 -4.40 21.52 10.82
CA ALA A 94 -5.14 21.10 9.64
C ALA A 94 -6.51 20.54 10.01
N ILE A 95 -6.69 19.91 11.17
CA ILE A 95 -7.99 19.36 11.59
C ILE A 95 -9.02 20.51 11.66
N PRO A 96 -10.11 20.45 10.85
CA PRO A 96 -11.13 21.50 10.85
C PRO A 96 -11.77 21.65 12.23
N ALA A 97 -12.03 22.89 12.65
CA ALA A 97 -12.56 23.17 14.00
C ALA A 97 -13.86 22.42 14.30
N ALA A 98 -14.75 22.26 13.31
CA ALA A 98 -16.00 21.52 13.47
C ALA A 98 -15.79 20.03 13.77
N LEU A 99 -14.72 19.42 13.23
CA LEU A 99 -14.33 18.04 13.49
C LEU A 99 -13.62 17.92 14.83
N ALA A 100 -12.70 18.85 15.12
CA ALA A 100 -12.02 18.91 16.42
C ALA A 100 -13.01 19.03 17.61
N LEU A 101 -14.10 19.78 17.44
CA LEU A 101 -15.18 19.89 18.43
C LEU A 101 -15.95 18.57 18.64
N GLN A 102 -15.93 17.65 17.69
CA GLN A 102 -16.48 16.30 17.82
C GLN A 102 -15.50 15.32 18.50
N GLY A 103 -14.26 15.76 18.74
CA GLY A 103 -13.20 14.97 19.36
C GLY A 103 -12.12 14.50 18.39
N ASP A 104 -12.24 14.82 17.10
CA ASP A 104 -11.23 14.45 16.11
C ASP A 104 -9.88 15.09 16.42
N ASN A 105 -8.83 14.27 16.47
CA ASN A 105 -7.52 14.67 16.96
C ASN A 105 -6.36 13.93 16.28
N HIS A 106 -6.63 13.22 15.19
CA HIS A 106 -5.64 12.41 14.50
C HIS A 106 -5.82 12.49 12.99
N ILE A 107 -4.74 12.81 12.27
CA ILE A 107 -4.65 12.72 10.82
C ILE A 107 -3.77 11.51 10.46
N GLY A 108 -4.27 10.67 9.56
CA GLY A 108 -3.56 9.49 9.06
C GLY A 108 -2.85 9.68 7.71
N GLY A 109 -2.70 8.58 6.97
CA GLY A 109 -2.10 8.49 5.64
C GLY A 109 -2.91 9.22 4.57
N ILE A 110 -2.34 10.28 4.00
CA ILE A 110 -2.99 11.16 3.01
C ILE A 110 -2.77 10.69 1.57
N ASP A 111 -3.56 11.20 0.62
CA ASP A 111 -3.28 11.06 -0.81
C ASP A 111 -3.53 12.33 -1.63
N TYR A 112 -2.86 12.43 -2.78
CA TYR A 112 -2.97 13.53 -3.72
C TYR A 112 -3.75 13.09 -4.96
N TYR A 113 -4.69 13.93 -5.39
CA TYR A 113 -5.35 13.77 -6.67
C TYR A 113 -5.89 15.11 -7.17
N ASP A 114 -5.62 15.45 -8.43
CA ASP A 114 -6.19 16.61 -9.13
C ASP A 114 -6.10 17.94 -8.33
N GLY A 115 -4.87 18.28 -7.91
CA GLY A 115 -4.60 19.52 -7.16
C GLY A 115 -5.13 19.53 -5.72
N LYS A 116 -5.65 18.41 -5.21
CA LYS A 116 -6.22 18.29 -3.86
C LYS A 116 -5.49 17.25 -3.04
N LEU A 117 -5.50 17.44 -1.73
CA LEU A 117 -5.13 16.42 -0.76
C LEU A 117 -6.38 15.88 -0.09
N TYR A 118 -6.48 14.56 -0.05
CA TYR A 118 -7.49 13.82 0.69
C TYR A 118 -6.85 13.35 1.99
N VAL A 119 -7.45 13.76 3.10
CA VAL A 119 -6.83 13.69 4.42
C VAL A 119 -7.79 12.98 5.36
N PRO A 120 -7.47 11.75 5.78
CA PRO A 120 -8.31 11.04 6.72
C PRO A 120 -8.13 11.62 8.12
N ILE A 121 -9.24 11.75 8.85
CA ILE A 121 -9.32 12.39 10.16
C ILE A 121 -10.20 11.51 11.07
N GLU A 122 -9.73 11.27 12.30
CA GLU A 122 -10.45 10.47 13.30
C GLU A 122 -10.27 10.98 14.73
N ASP A 123 -11.10 10.47 15.64
CA ASP A 123 -11.16 10.79 17.07
C ASP A 123 -10.25 9.90 17.94
N GLY A 124 -9.11 9.53 17.37
CA GLY A 124 -8.12 8.64 17.98
C GLY A 124 -8.73 7.28 18.26
N SER A 125 -8.47 6.70 19.43
CA SER A 125 -8.87 5.33 19.77
C SER A 125 -10.37 5.10 20.01
N LYS A 126 -11.23 6.08 19.71
CA LYS A 126 -12.68 5.99 19.87
C LYS A 126 -13.37 5.50 18.60
N TYR A 127 -12.84 5.89 17.43
CA TYR A 127 -13.32 5.52 16.11
C TYR A 127 -14.83 5.76 15.88
N GLN A 128 -15.35 6.88 16.39
CA GLN A 128 -16.79 7.18 16.28
C GLN A 128 -17.11 8.00 15.04
N HIS A 129 -16.18 8.83 14.57
CA HIS A 129 -16.42 9.78 13.49
C HIS A 129 -15.29 9.76 12.44
N PRO A 130 -15.19 8.70 11.62
CA PRO A 130 -14.19 8.66 10.56
C PRO A 130 -14.55 9.64 9.44
N TYR A 131 -13.64 10.55 9.10
CA TYR A 131 -13.79 11.51 8.01
C TYR A 131 -12.67 11.43 6.99
N ILE A 132 -12.94 11.84 5.75
CA ILE A 132 -11.92 12.25 4.78
C ILE A 132 -12.17 13.72 4.42
N ALA A 133 -11.30 14.60 4.88
CA ALA A 133 -11.32 16.04 4.59
C ALA A 133 -10.49 16.37 3.34
N VAL A 134 -10.92 17.39 2.60
CA VAL A 134 -10.31 17.80 1.33
C VAL A 134 -9.61 19.14 1.48
N TYR A 135 -8.35 19.21 1.03
CA TYR A 135 -7.51 20.40 1.10
C TYR A 135 -7.01 20.77 -0.28
N ASP A 136 -6.81 22.06 -0.51
CA ASP A 136 -6.09 22.56 -1.68
C ASP A 136 -4.59 22.21 -1.53
N ALA A 137 -4.01 21.48 -2.49
CA ALA A 137 -2.62 21.03 -2.39
C ALA A 137 -1.61 22.17 -2.60
N ALA A 138 -2.02 23.28 -3.23
CA ALA A 138 -1.13 24.42 -3.43
C ALA A 138 -0.90 25.18 -2.10
N THR A 139 -1.96 25.38 -1.33
CA THR A 139 -1.99 26.22 -0.13
C THR A 139 -2.10 25.44 1.18
N LEU A 140 -2.37 24.13 1.14
CA LEU A 140 -2.68 23.28 2.29
C LEU A 140 -3.91 23.73 3.10
N SER A 141 -4.79 24.52 2.49
CA SER A 141 -5.99 25.05 3.15
C SER A 141 -7.17 24.09 3.01
N TYR A 142 -7.94 23.93 4.09
CA TYR A 142 -9.17 23.16 4.06
C TYR A 142 -10.17 23.79 3.09
N THR A 143 -10.76 22.97 2.21
CA THR A 143 -11.67 23.45 1.16
C THR A 143 -13.09 23.73 1.64
N GLY A 144 -13.42 23.30 2.87
CA GLY A 144 -14.80 23.28 3.37
C GLY A 144 -15.50 21.93 3.20
N THR A 145 -14.88 20.98 2.48
CA THR A 145 -15.45 19.65 2.22
C THR A 145 -14.80 18.58 3.08
N ALA A 146 -15.63 17.82 3.81
CA ALA A 146 -15.25 16.58 4.47
C ALA A 146 -16.35 15.53 4.27
N PHE A 147 -15.94 14.30 4.00
CA PHE A 147 -16.82 13.16 3.81
C PHE A 147 -16.88 12.34 5.10
N ALA A 148 -18.06 12.23 5.69
CA ALA A 148 -18.28 11.29 6.80
C ALA A 148 -18.31 9.86 6.25
N LEU A 149 -17.51 8.97 6.81
CA LEU A 149 -17.54 7.56 6.43
C LEU A 149 -18.54 6.80 7.33
N PRO A 150 -19.27 5.81 6.78
CA PRO A 150 -20.23 5.02 7.52
C PRO A 150 -19.55 4.20 8.63
N GLN A 151 -19.86 4.52 9.89
CA GLN A 151 -19.22 3.91 11.07
C GLN A 151 -19.48 2.41 11.19
N ASP A 152 -20.60 1.90 10.66
CA ASP A 152 -20.91 0.47 10.62
C ASP A 152 -19.99 -0.32 9.67
N VAL A 153 -19.30 0.37 8.76
CA VAL A 153 -18.31 -0.19 7.82
C VAL A 153 -16.88 0.14 8.24
N GLN A 154 -16.69 1.27 8.93
CA GLN A 154 -15.41 1.87 9.29
C GLN A 154 -15.31 1.98 10.82
N ARG A 155 -15.26 0.82 11.51
CA ARG A 155 -15.43 0.73 12.97
C ARG A 155 -14.12 0.83 13.74
N ASP A 156 -13.01 0.60 13.05
CA ASP A 156 -11.66 0.59 13.58
C ASP A 156 -10.81 1.63 12.84
N GLY A 157 -11.31 2.87 12.89
CA GLY A 157 -10.64 4.06 12.37
C GLY A 157 -10.62 4.21 10.86
N VAL A 158 -10.06 5.34 10.43
CA VAL A 158 -9.71 5.68 9.06
C VAL A 158 -8.22 6.04 9.04
N PRO A 159 -7.31 5.08 9.21
CA PRO A 159 -5.88 5.35 9.30
C PRO A 159 -5.29 5.90 8.00
N TRP A 160 -5.94 5.69 6.85
CA TRP A 160 -5.45 6.14 5.56
C TRP A 160 -6.57 6.37 4.54
N THR A 161 -6.23 7.12 3.49
CA THR A 161 -6.98 7.15 2.24
C THR A 161 -6.07 7.07 1.02
N ALA A 162 -6.60 6.58 -0.09
CA ALA A 162 -5.98 6.61 -1.41
C ALA A 162 -7.02 6.99 -2.46
N VAL A 163 -6.58 7.54 -3.59
CA VAL A 163 -7.44 7.76 -4.77
C VAL A 163 -7.02 6.83 -5.89
N GLY A 164 -7.98 6.13 -6.49
CA GLY A 164 -7.72 5.22 -7.61
C GLY A 164 -8.99 4.88 -8.38
N ASP A 165 -8.87 4.80 -9.71
CA ASP A 165 -9.98 4.51 -10.63
C ASP A 165 -11.25 5.35 -10.39
N GLY A 166 -11.08 6.61 -9.98
CA GLY A 166 -12.19 7.53 -9.72
C GLY A 166 -12.91 7.32 -8.37
N TYR A 167 -12.31 6.56 -7.45
CA TYR A 167 -12.84 6.34 -6.11
C TYR A 167 -11.89 6.88 -5.03
N LEU A 168 -12.47 7.20 -3.87
CA LEU A 168 -11.74 7.23 -2.60
C LEU A 168 -11.71 5.83 -2.03
N LEU A 169 -10.53 5.40 -1.61
CA LEU A 169 -10.30 4.09 -1.01
C LEU A 169 -9.89 4.28 0.44
N SER A 170 -10.35 3.38 1.30
CA SER A 170 -9.89 3.27 2.69
C SER A 170 -10.11 1.84 3.20
N SER A 171 -9.55 1.55 4.37
CA SER A 171 -9.85 0.37 5.17
C SER A 171 -9.78 0.72 6.65
N GLU A 172 -10.34 -0.15 7.48
CA GLU A 172 -10.09 -0.18 8.93
C GLU A 172 -8.58 -0.42 9.20
N TYR A 173 -8.12 -0.09 10.41
CA TYR A 173 -6.76 -0.36 10.89
C TYR A 173 -6.45 -1.86 10.83
N ASP A 174 -7.31 -2.72 11.37
CA ASP A 174 -7.29 -4.15 11.05
C ASP A 174 -8.17 -4.46 9.82
N ALA A 175 -7.56 -4.35 8.64
CA ALA A 175 -8.26 -4.42 7.37
C ALA A 175 -8.71 -5.85 7.02
N THR A 176 -10.01 -6.00 6.76
CA THR A 176 -10.62 -7.23 6.20
C THR A 176 -11.22 -7.01 4.82
N ALA A 177 -11.30 -5.76 4.37
CA ALA A 177 -11.79 -5.36 3.06
C ALA A 177 -11.22 -3.99 2.67
N VAL A 178 -11.22 -3.69 1.37
CA VAL A 178 -11.07 -2.32 0.85
C VAL A 178 -12.46 -1.74 0.60
N ASN A 179 -12.72 -0.56 1.16
CA ASN A 179 -13.94 0.19 0.96
C ASN A 179 -13.72 1.22 -0.16
N PHE A 180 -14.68 1.31 -1.09
CA PHE A 180 -14.67 2.27 -2.19
C PHE A 180 -15.78 3.28 -1.97
N TYR A 181 -15.42 4.55 -1.98
CA TYR A 181 -16.32 5.67 -1.80
C TYR A 181 -16.32 6.57 -3.04
N SER A 182 -17.44 7.24 -3.27
CA SER A 182 -17.58 8.25 -4.29
C SER A 182 -16.67 9.45 -3.99
N LEU A 183 -15.88 9.90 -4.97
CA LEU A 183 -15.10 11.15 -4.87
C LEU A 183 -15.98 12.40 -4.79
N THR A 184 -17.27 12.28 -5.13
CA THR A 184 -18.19 13.42 -5.21
C THR A 184 -18.80 13.75 -3.84
N ASP A 185 -19.20 12.73 -3.10
CA ASP A 185 -20.00 12.87 -1.88
C ASP A 185 -19.57 11.94 -0.74
N GLY A 186 -18.56 11.09 -0.94
CA GLY A 186 -18.06 10.17 0.07
C GLY A 186 -18.98 8.98 0.36
N SER A 187 -20.05 8.80 -0.40
CA SER A 187 -20.96 7.66 -0.23
C SER A 187 -20.25 6.34 -0.53
N LEU A 188 -20.53 5.29 0.25
CA LEU A 188 -20.00 3.95 0.00
C LEU A 188 -20.57 3.37 -1.28
N VAL A 189 -19.69 3.01 -2.22
CA VAL A 189 -20.05 2.44 -3.52
C VAL A 189 -19.96 0.91 -3.50
N LYS A 190 -18.85 0.37 -2.99
CA LYS A 190 -18.63 -1.08 -2.91
C LYS A 190 -17.58 -1.42 -1.87
N ARG A 191 -17.55 -2.70 -1.49
CA ARG A 191 -16.56 -3.27 -0.58
C ARG A 191 -15.97 -4.52 -1.21
N VAL A 192 -14.64 -4.62 -1.22
CA VAL A 192 -13.90 -5.77 -1.78
C VAL A 192 -13.25 -6.51 -0.61
N PRO A 193 -13.79 -7.68 -0.21
CA PRO A 193 -13.20 -8.48 0.86
C PRO A 193 -11.78 -8.92 0.52
N LEU A 194 -10.89 -8.86 1.50
CA LEU A 194 -9.52 -9.33 1.33
C LEU A 194 -9.45 -10.85 1.41
N SER A 195 -8.58 -11.47 0.61
CA SER A 195 -8.32 -12.93 0.68
C SER A 195 -7.70 -13.36 2.02
N SER A 196 -7.06 -12.42 2.71
CA SER A 196 -6.57 -12.55 4.08
C SER A 196 -6.55 -11.18 4.74
N PRO A 197 -6.81 -11.07 6.05
CA PRO A 197 -6.70 -9.78 6.74
C PRO A 197 -5.29 -9.18 6.63
N VAL A 198 -5.22 -7.85 6.59
CA VAL A 198 -3.96 -7.10 6.72
C VAL A 198 -4.04 -6.33 8.03
N PRO A 199 -3.22 -6.67 9.04
CA PRO A 199 -3.31 -6.02 10.34
C PRO A 199 -2.69 -4.63 10.31
N HIS A 200 -3.19 -3.74 11.16
CA HIS A 200 -2.60 -2.43 11.46
C HIS A 200 -2.16 -1.63 10.21
N VAL A 201 -3.04 -1.45 9.23
CA VAL A 201 -2.73 -0.67 8.03
C VAL A 201 -2.62 0.80 8.40
N GLN A 202 -1.47 1.41 8.08
CA GLN A 202 -1.18 2.80 8.43
C GLN A 202 -1.22 3.75 7.21
N GLY A 203 -1.03 3.20 6.01
CA GLY A 203 -1.01 3.97 4.76
C GLY A 203 -1.25 3.08 3.55
N ALA A 204 -1.83 3.63 2.49
CA ALA A 204 -1.86 2.94 1.21
C ALA A 204 -1.85 3.89 0.01
N LYS A 205 -1.47 3.36 -1.16
CA LYS A 205 -1.49 4.05 -2.46
C LYS A 205 -1.87 3.11 -3.58
N VAL A 206 -2.60 3.62 -4.56
CA VAL A 206 -2.82 2.90 -5.81
C VAL A 206 -1.64 3.14 -6.73
N HIS A 207 -1.06 2.06 -7.24
CA HIS A 207 0.03 2.08 -8.21
C HIS A 207 -0.16 0.93 -9.19
N GLU A 208 -0.10 1.22 -10.49
CA GLU A 208 -0.26 0.24 -11.58
C GLU A 208 -1.51 -0.66 -11.41
N GLY A 209 -2.64 -0.07 -11.02
CA GLY A 209 -3.92 -0.77 -10.88
C GLY A 209 -4.06 -1.68 -9.64
N ALA A 210 -3.07 -1.68 -8.75
CA ALA A 210 -3.14 -2.38 -7.47
C ALA A 210 -2.98 -1.41 -6.30
N LEU A 211 -3.53 -1.77 -5.14
CA LEU A 211 -3.33 -1.04 -3.91
C LEU A 211 -2.12 -1.60 -3.17
N TYR A 212 -1.22 -0.72 -2.74
CA TYR A 212 -0.10 -1.08 -1.89
C TYR A 212 -0.32 -0.47 -0.52
N ALA A 213 -0.30 -1.30 0.53
CA ALA A 213 -0.62 -0.92 1.90
C ALA A 213 0.57 -1.20 2.83
N SER A 214 1.01 -0.17 3.57
CA SER A 214 1.96 -0.30 4.68
C SER A 214 1.23 -0.76 5.94
N SER A 215 1.84 -1.70 6.65
CA SER A 215 1.26 -2.32 7.84
C SER A 215 2.24 -2.30 8.99
N ASP A 216 1.78 -1.78 10.12
CA ASP A 216 2.48 -1.80 11.40
C ASP A 216 2.19 -3.08 12.21
N GLY A 217 1.74 -4.15 11.56
CA GLY A 217 1.54 -5.44 12.21
C GLY A 217 2.86 -6.06 12.68
N THR A 218 2.81 -7.24 13.28
CA THR A 218 4.01 -7.96 13.78
C THR A 218 5.13 -8.10 12.75
N THR A 219 4.76 -8.21 11.46
CA THR A 219 5.73 -8.38 10.37
C THR A 219 6.28 -7.07 9.82
N LYS A 220 5.67 -5.92 10.14
CA LYS A 220 6.05 -4.59 9.64
C LYS A 220 6.29 -4.63 8.12
N ALA A 221 5.24 -4.73 7.32
CA ALA A 221 5.36 -5.12 5.91
C ALA A 221 4.57 -4.21 4.97
N VAL A 222 4.87 -4.33 3.67
CA VAL A 222 4.04 -3.79 2.59
C VAL A 222 3.32 -4.93 1.88
N TYR A 223 2.02 -4.75 1.67
CA TYR A 223 1.15 -5.68 0.97
C TYR A 223 0.67 -5.07 -0.34
N ARG A 224 0.68 -5.84 -1.42
CA ARG A 224 -0.04 -5.55 -2.66
C ARG A 224 -1.39 -6.24 -2.61
N ILE A 225 -2.44 -5.50 -2.94
CA ILE A 225 -3.83 -5.92 -2.91
C ILE A 225 -4.42 -5.70 -4.30
N ASP A 226 -4.94 -6.77 -4.89
CA ASP A 226 -5.70 -6.69 -6.12
C ASP A 226 -7.09 -6.08 -5.84
N LEU A 227 -7.38 -4.94 -6.47
CA LEU A 227 -8.60 -4.17 -6.19
C LEU A 227 -9.88 -4.81 -6.76
N GLY A 228 -9.78 -5.79 -7.65
CA GLY A 228 -10.93 -6.50 -8.21
C GLY A 228 -11.31 -7.74 -7.41
N THR A 229 -10.31 -8.47 -6.91
CA THR A 229 -10.46 -9.78 -6.27
C THR A 229 -10.21 -9.76 -4.76
N GLY A 230 -9.54 -8.71 -4.25
CA GLY A 230 -9.08 -8.63 -2.87
C GLY A 230 -7.89 -9.52 -2.55
N ALA A 231 -7.24 -10.11 -3.56
CA ALA A 231 -6.07 -10.96 -3.35
C ALA A 231 -4.92 -10.18 -2.70
N VAL A 232 -4.48 -10.63 -1.53
CA VAL A 232 -3.42 -10.01 -0.74
C VAL A 232 -2.11 -10.77 -0.94
N THR A 233 -1.05 -10.03 -1.28
CA THR A 233 0.31 -10.56 -1.41
C THR A 233 1.27 -9.66 -0.65
N ARG A 234 2.05 -10.22 0.28
CA ARG A 234 3.15 -9.46 0.89
C ARG A 234 4.28 -9.29 -0.14
N VAL A 235 4.72 -8.04 -0.34
CA VAL A 235 5.71 -7.69 -1.36
C VAL A 235 7.01 -7.12 -0.81
N LEU A 236 7.01 -6.67 0.45
CA LEU A 236 8.21 -6.18 1.12
C LEU A 236 8.09 -6.38 2.63
N THR A 237 9.18 -6.81 3.26
CA THR A 237 9.39 -6.73 4.70
C THR A 237 10.66 -5.90 4.94
N PRO A 238 10.55 -4.60 5.28
CA PRO A 238 11.71 -3.78 5.59
C PRO A 238 12.53 -4.35 6.75
N SER A 239 13.85 -4.25 6.66
CA SER A 239 14.73 -4.55 7.79
C SER A 239 14.75 -3.35 8.73
N LEU A 240 13.97 -3.43 9.80
CA LEU A 240 13.77 -2.34 10.76
C LEU A 240 14.34 -2.67 12.14
N PRO A 241 14.90 -1.67 12.85
CA PRO A 241 15.16 -1.80 14.28
C PRO A 241 13.89 -2.16 15.06
N GLY A 242 14.02 -2.94 16.12
CA GLY A 242 12.90 -3.26 17.00
C GLY A 242 12.28 -1.99 17.62
N GLY A 243 10.94 -1.95 17.67
CA GLY A 243 10.17 -0.80 18.15
C GLY A 243 9.93 0.30 17.12
N THR A 244 10.37 0.08 15.87
CA THR A 244 10.04 0.97 14.74
C THR A 244 8.59 0.77 14.35
N GLU A 245 7.91 1.87 14.03
CA GLU A 245 6.54 1.85 13.49
C GLU A 245 6.55 2.19 12.00
N VAL A 246 5.92 1.35 11.18
CA VAL A 246 5.76 1.60 9.74
C VAL A 246 4.50 2.41 9.53
N GLU A 247 4.62 3.57 8.90
CA GLU A 247 3.51 4.52 8.76
C GLU A 247 2.94 4.47 7.34
N ALA A 248 3.57 5.14 6.39
CA ALA A 248 3.00 5.32 5.06
C ALA A 248 3.93 4.84 3.95
N LEU A 249 3.39 4.82 2.73
CA LEU A 249 4.17 4.65 1.52
C LEU A 249 3.69 5.58 0.41
N THR A 250 4.57 5.84 -0.55
CA THR A 250 4.26 6.52 -1.80
C THR A 250 5.12 6.00 -2.95
N PHE A 251 4.77 6.40 -4.18
CA PHE A 251 5.47 6.03 -5.39
C PHE A 251 5.93 7.27 -6.14
N LEU A 252 7.24 7.35 -6.42
CA LEU A 252 7.83 8.35 -7.29
C LEU A 252 9.15 7.81 -7.86
N PRO A 253 9.33 7.74 -9.19
CA PRO A 253 10.64 7.43 -9.74
C PRO A 253 11.69 8.47 -9.30
N ARG A 254 12.84 8.01 -8.78
CA ARG A 254 13.99 8.86 -8.45
C ARG A 254 15.22 8.50 -9.31
N PRO A 255 16.21 9.41 -9.45
CA PRO A 255 17.42 9.15 -10.23
C PRO A 255 18.27 7.95 -9.76
N ASP A 256 18.14 7.53 -8.50
CA ASP A 256 18.82 6.34 -7.96
C ASP A 256 18.12 5.02 -8.32
N GLY A 257 17.06 5.08 -9.13
CA GLY A 257 16.26 3.93 -9.55
C GLY A 257 15.22 3.49 -8.52
N SER A 258 15.10 4.16 -7.38
CA SER A 258 14.01 3.90 -6.46
C SER A 258 12.66 4.37 -7.02
N LEU A 259 11.60 3.68 -6.60
CA LEU A 259 10.24 3.91 -7.05
C LEU A 259 9.26 3.91 -5.86
N MET A 260 9.32 2.89 -5.00
CA MET A 260 8.52 2.85 -3.78
C MET A 260 9.29 3.51 -2.64
N HIS A 261 8.60 4.32 -1.84
CA HIS A 261 9.20 4.97 -0.68
C HIS A 261 8.33 4.73 0.54
N VAL A 262 8.92 4.22 1.62
CA VAL A 262 8.22 3.83 2.84
C VAL A 262 8.69 4.72 3.98
N LEU A 263 7.73 5.17 4.78
CA LEU A 263 7.93 6.04 5.93
C LEU A 263 7.85 5.20 7.21
N ASP A 264 8.82 5.35 8.10
CA ASP A 264 8.81 4.72 9.41
C ASP A 264 9.26 5.66 10.53
N VAL A 265 8.59 5.58 11.68
CA VAL A 265 8.93 6.30 12.90
C VAL A 265 9.85 5.43 13.74
N ALA A 266 11.04 5.95 14.05
CA ALA A 266 12.00 5.24 14.87
C ALA A 266 11.51 5.08 16.31
N PRO A 267 12.03 4.09 17.07
CA PRO A 267 11.58 3.80 18.44
C PRO A 267 11.71 4.99 19.40
N ASN A 268 12.66 5.89 19.14
CA ASN A 268 12.90 7.09 19.93
C ASN A 268 11.82 8.17 19.74
N ARG A 269 10.97 8.06 18.71
CA ARG A 269 9.98 9.07 18.28
C ARG A 269 10.56 10.44 17.94
N LEU A 270 11.89 10.53 17.80
CA LEU A 270 12.63 11.76 17.48
C LEU A 270 13.20 11.74 16.07
N SER A 271 13.09 10.62 15.37
CA SER A 271 13.48 10.48 13.98
C SER A 271 12.44 9.70 13.17
N VAL A 272 12.25 10.14 11.93
CA VAL A 272 11.47 9.44 10.91
C VAL A 272 12.41 9.10 9.76
N ASN A 273 12.38 7.85 9.31
CA ASN A 273 13.11 7.43 8.11
C ASN A 273 12.16 7.38 6.93
N PHE A 274 12.64 7.87 5.79
CA PHE A 274 11.98 7.74 4.51
C PHE A 274 12.88 6.88 3.63
N ARG A 275 12.53 5.60 3.55
CA ARG A 275 13.33 4.55 2.91
C ARG A 275 12.92 4.41 1.46
N HIS A 276 13.90 4.26 0.58
CA HIS A 276 13.65 4.19 -0.85
C HIS A 276 14.01 2.82 -1.41
N TYR A 277 13.07 2.23 -2.15
CA TYR A 277 13.16 0.89 -2.68
C TYR A 277 13.09 0.90 -4.20
N ARG A 278 13.92 0.09 -4.84
CA ARG A 278 13.80 -0.28 -6.25
C ARG A 278 13.13 -1.66 -6.37
N PRO A 279 12.37 -1.91 -7.44
CA PRO A 279 11.85 -3.24 -7.76
C PRO A 279 12.95 -4.18 -8.29
#